data_AF-A0A1W2H1K9-F1
#
_entry.id   AF-A0A1W2H1K9-F1
#
_cell.length_a   1.000
_cell.length_b   1.000
_cell.length_c   1.000
_cell.angle_alpha   90.00
_cell.angle_beta   90.00
_cell.angle_gamma   90.00
#
_symmetry.space_group_name_H-M   'P 1'
#
loop_
_entity.id
_entity.type
_entity.pdbx_description
1 polymer ?
#
loop_
_entity_poly.entity_id
_entity_poly.type
_entity_poly.pdbx_seq_one_letter_code
_entity_poly.pdbx_strand_id
1 'polypeptide(L)'
;MIKFFRKIRQKLLHQNRITQYLVYAVGEIFLVVIGILIALQVNNANQRRLDNIRRNEYIIRIKGDIESDLKQLDQLADVLGIENLENIDRYFQFFNQGGQPVDSFVDSALRTPLNRFRYLPNRHSFEDMKSSGNIQFLTDEQRGALADLIAQQDFTIIIFEKMIDQINLEDYSARGYLDMDDDPSVFYQILGVKISPEDQIKGLHHLHNKMKWSRSLGTAADEQRIVIRDKSNKILALFSKK
;
A
#
# COMPACT_ATOMS: atom_id res chain seq x y z
N MET A 1 52.32 24.15 -12.08
CA MET A 1 52.49 25.24 -11.09
C MET A 1 53.69 25.09 -10.13
N ILE A 2 54.33 23.93 -10.00
CA ILE A 2 55.38 23.71 -8.98
C ILE A 2 56.73 24.40 -9.26
N LYS A 3 57.14 24.61 -10.53
CA LYS A 3 58.49 25.10 -10.85
C LYS A 3 58.73 26.58 -10.50
N PHE A 4 57.69 27.41 -10.54
CA PHE A 4 57.79 28.85 -10.25
C PHE A 4 57.95 29.13 -8.75
N PHE A 5 57.05 28.56 -7.94
CA PHE A 5 57.13 28.63 -6.47
C PHE A 5 58.40 27.96 -5.93
N ARG A 6 58.87 26.87 -6.57
CA ARG A 6 60.15 26.22 -6.23
C ARG A 6 61.36 27.14 -6.41
N LYS A 7 61.44 27.89 -7.52
CA LYS A 7 62.54 28.84 -7.77
C LYS A 7 62.56 29.99 -6.76
N ILE A 8 61.39 30.48 -6.36
CA ILE A 8 61.26 31.56 -5.35
C ILE A 8 61.71 31.05 -3.97
N ARG A 9 61.31 29.83 -3.58
CA ARG A 9 61.76 29.18 -2.34
C ARG A 9 63.28 29.07 -2.23
N GLN A 10 63.92 28.57 -3.30
CA GLN A 10 65.38 28.41 -3.33
C GLN A 10 66.10 29.76 -3.18
N LYS A 11 65.57 30.82 -3.81
CA LYS A 11 66.16 32.17 -3.75
C LYS A 11 66.03 32.82 -2.37
N LEU A 12 64.93 32.58 -1.64
CA LEU A 12 64.68 33.13 -0.29
C LEU A 12 65.49 32.40 0.81
N LEU A 13 65.69 31.09 0.67
CA LEU A 13 66.55 30.30 1.57
C LEU A 13 68.02 30.72 1.48
N HIS A 14 68.48 31.09 0.28
CA HIS A 14 69.87 31.53 0.05
C HIS A 14 70.18 32.92 0.63
N GLN A 15 69.17 33.68 1.07
CA GLN A 15 69.30 35.05 1.62
C GLN A 15 69.16 35.11 3.15
N ASN A 16 69.17 33.99 3.89
CA ASN A 16 68.94 33.93 5.35
C ASN A 16 67.60 34.52 5.83
N ARG A 17 66.58 34.60 4.96
CA ARG A 17 65.26 35.18 5.27
C ARG A 17 64.23 34.13 5.66
N ILE A 18 64.50 33.39 6.74
CA ILE A 18 63.65 32.29 7.23
C ILE A 18 62.20 32.75 7.49
N THR A 19 62.02 33.94 8.06
CA THR A 19 60.68 34.51 8.33
C THR A 19 59.87 34.71 7.04
N GLN A 20 60.50 35.17 5.96
CA GLN A 20 59.83 35.36 4.66
C GLN A 20 59.51 34.01 3.99
N TYR A 21 60.36 32.99 4.21
CA TYR A 21 60.12 31.63 3.76
C TYR A 21 58.90 30.99 4.45
N LEU A 22 58.78 31.15 5.77
CA LEU A 22 57.66 30.61 6.54
C LEU A 22 56.31 31.22 6.11
N VAL A 23 56.25 32.54 5.94
CA VAL A 23 55.04 33.23 5.44
C VAL A 23 54.61 32.70 4.07
N TYR A 24 55.58 32.47 3.18
CA TYR A 24 55.31 31.97 1.84
C TYR A 24 54.87 30.51 1.81
N ALA A 25 55.45 29.66 2.67
CA ALA A 25 55.03 28.27 2.82
C ALA A 25 53.62 28.15 3.42
N VAL A 26 53.28 29.00 4.39
CA VAL A 26 51.91 29.10 4.94
C VAL A 26 50.92 29.55 3.85
N GLY A 27 51.30 30.53 3.02
CA GLY A 27 50.47 30.96 1.88
C GLY A 27 50.23 29.85 0.85
N GLU A 28 51.23 29.03 0.54
CA GLU A 28 51.10 27.88 -0.38
C GLU A 28 50.16 26.81 0.20
N ILE A 29 50.30 26.46 1.47
CA ILE A 29 49.39 25.52 2.15
C ILE A 29 47.95 26.07 2.12
N PHE A 30 47.77 27.36 2.41
CA PHE A 30 46.46 27.99 2.40
C PHE A 30 45.80 27.95 1.02
N LEU A 31 46.55 28.22 -0.06
CA LEU A 31 46.07 28.10 -1.44
C LEU A 31 45.70 26.65 -1.81
N VAL A 32 46.50 25.67 -1.39
CA VAL A 32 46.19 24.24 -1.58
C VAL A 32 44.91 23.85 -0.85
N VAL A 33 44.75 24.28 0.41
CA VAL A 33 43.55 24.03 1.21
C VAL A 33 42.32 24.63 0.55
N ILE A 34 42.38 25.88 0.06
CA ILE A 34 41.28 26.51 -0.71
C ILE A 34 40.95 25.67 -1.95
N GLY A 35 41.96 25.21 -2.69
CA GLY A 35 41.76 24.35 -3.87
C GLY A 35 41.02 23.05 -3.52
N ILE A 36 41.40 22.39 -2.42
CA ILE A 36 40.74 21.16 -1.94
C ILE A 36 39.30 21.46 -1.49
N LEU A 37 39.09 22.55 -0.77
CA LEU A 37 37.74 22.94 -0.32
C LEU A 37 36.81 23.25 -1.50
N ILE A 38 37.29 23.94 -2.53
CA ILE A 38 36.52 24.19 -3.75
C ILE A 38 36.22 22.86 -4.46
N ALA A 39 37.20 21.98 -4.60
CA ALA A 39 37.00 20.67 -5.22
C ALA A 39 35.95 19.83 -4.47
N LEU A 40 36.01 19.82 -3.13
CA LEU A 40 35.00 19.18 -2.27
C LEU A 40 33.62 19.81 -2.43
N GLN A 41 33.53 21.15 -2.50
CA GLN A 41 32.26 21.84 -2.69
C GLN A 41 31.63 21.52 -4.05
N VAL A 42 32.42 21.51 -5.13
CA VAL A 42 31.94 21.14 -6.47
C VAL A 42 31.47 19.68 -6.49
N ASN A 43 32.23 18.77 -5.89
CA ASN A 43 31.85 17.36 -5.79
C ASN A 43 30.54 17.18 -5.01
N ASN A 44 30.42 17.83 -3.84
CA ASN A 44 29.21 17.78 -3.02
C ASN A 44 28.00 18.38 -3.73
N ALA A 45 28.18 19.47 -4.51
CA ALA A 45 27.12 20.07 -5.30
C ALA A 45 26.64 19.13 -6.43
N ASN A 46 27.57 18.46 -7.13
CA ASN A 46 27.19 17.47 -8.14
C ASN A 46 26.48 16.25 -7.52
N GLN A 47 26.94 15.76 -6.35
CA GLN A 47 26.28 14.67 -5.64
C GLN A 47 24.84 15.05 -5.24
N ARG A 48 24.65 16.23 -4.61
CA ARG A 48 23.32 16.73 -4.25
C ARG A 48 22.39 16.87 -5.47
N ARG A 49 22.93 17.28 -6.62
CA ARG A 49 22.16 17.34 -7.87
C ARG A 49 21.68 15.95 -8.31
N LEU A 50 22.55 14.95 -8.26
CA LEU A 50 22.20 13.57 -8.62
C LEU A 50 21.19 12.96 -7.64
N ASP A 51 21.37 13.21 -6.34
CA ASP A 51 20.44 12.76 -5.30
C ASP A 51 19.05 13.38 -5.48
N ASN A 52 18.98 14.67 -5.83
CA ASN A 52 17.71 15.35 -6.14
C ASN A 52 17.03 14.81 -7.40
N ILE A 53 17.78 14.41 -8.43
CA ILE A 53 17.22 13.76 -9.63
C ILE A 53 16.58 12.44 -9.23
N ARG A 54 17.31 11.57 -8.52
CA ARG A 54 16.80 10.29 -8.03
C ARG A 54 15.58 10.46 -7.12
N ARG A 55 15.62 11.44 -6.22
CA ARG A 55 14.48 11.79 -5.35
C ARG A 55 13.23 12.07 -6.17
N ASN A 56 13.35 12.90 -7.21
CA ASN A 56 12.21 13.29 -8.04
C ASN A 56 11.68 12.11 -8.86
N GLU A 57 12.55 11.25 -9.37
CA GLU A 57 12.16 10.01 -10.07
C GLU A 57 11.31 9.10 -9.15
N TYR A 58 11.76 8.88 -7.91
CA TYR A 58 10.97 8.12 -6.93
C TYR A 58 9.66 8.80 -6.58
N ILE A 59 9.65 10.11 -6.36
CA ILE A 59 8.42 10.85 -6.07
C ILE A 59 7.39 10.68 -7.20
N ILE A 60 7.80 10.81 -8.46
CA ILE A 60 6.91 10.63 -9.61
C ILE A 60 6.34 9.21 -9.65
N ARG A 61 7.19 8.20 -9.45
CA ARG A 61 6.77 6.80 -9.44
C ARG A 61 5.78 6.50 -8.30
N ILE A 62 6.09 6.95 -7.08
CA ILE A 62 5.21 6.75 -5.91
C ILE A 62 3.89 7.51 -6.08
N LYS A 63 3.89 8.71 -6.67
CA LYS A 63 2.63 9.41 -7.02
C LYS A 63 1.79 8.56 -7.96
N GLY A 64 2.39 8.00 -9.00
CA GLY A 64 1.70 7.10 -9.94
C GLY A 64 1.13 5.85 -9.26
N ASP A 65 1.90 5.24 -8.35
CA ASP A 65 1.42 4.10 -7.55
C ASP A 65 0.21 4.48 -6.70
N ILE A 66 0.27 5.62 -5.98
CA ILE A 66 -0.84 6.13 -5.16
C ILE A 66 -2.08 6.44 -6.01
N GLU A 67 -1.92 7.09 -7.16
CA GLU A 67 -3.03 7.42 -8.06
C GLU A 67 -3.69 6.16 -8.63
N SER A 68 -2.89 5.15 -8.97
CA SER A 68 -3.38 3.83 -9.40
C SER A 68 -4.16 3.14 -8.29
N ASP A 69 -3.66 3.18 -7.06
CA ASP A 69 -4.32 2.61 -5.89
C ASP A 69 -5.65 3.28 -5.57
N LEU A 70 -5.71 4.61 -5.65
CA LEU A 70 -6.95 5.35 -5.43
C LEU A 70 -8.01 4.97 -6.48
N LYS A 71 -7.61 4.80 -7.74
CA LYS A 71 -8.52 4.34 -8.80
C LYS A 71 -9.02 2.92 -8.55
N GLN A 72 -8.15 2.01 -8.12
CA GLN A 72 -8.55 0.65 -7.78
C GLN A 72 -9.50 0.63 -6.57
N LEU A 73 -9.25 1.45 -5.56
CA LEU A 73 -10.15 1.61 -4.41
C LEU A 73 -11.53 2.12 -4.79
N ASP A 74 -11.63 3.04 -5.76
CA ASP A 74 -12.91 3.50 -6.27
C ASP A 74 -13.66 2.41 -7.02
N GLN A 75 -12.98 1.67 -7.89
CA GLN A 75 -13.58 0.53 -8.60
C GLN A 75 -14.07 -0.56 -7.62
N LEU A 76 -13.31 -0.83 -6.56
CA LEU A 76 -13.73 -1.75 -5.50
C LEU A 76 -14.97 -1.22 -4.77
N ALA A 77 -15.04 0.07 -4.47
CA ALA A 77 -16.19 0.66 -3.78
C ALA A 77 -17.47 0.63 -4.64
N ASP A 78 -17.37 0.86 -5.95
CA ASP A 78 -18.53 0.81 -6.84
C ASP A 78 -19.11 -0.62 -6.91
N VAL A 79 -18.26 -1.61 -7.17
CA VAL A 79 -18.67 -3.02 -7.38
C VAL A 79 -19.09 -3.70 -6.05
N LEU A 80 -18.43 -3.37 -4.94
CA LEU A 80 -18.57 -4.11 -3.67
C LEU A 80 -19.35 -3.32 -2.62
N GLY A 81 -19.33 -2.00 -2.72
CA GLY A 81 -20.11 -1.11 -1.87
C GLY A 81 -21.53 -1.00 -2.38
N ILE A 82 -21.75 -0.62 -3.63
CA ILE A 82 -23.12 -0.30 -4.08
C ILE A 82 -23.88 -1.58 -4.47
N GLU A 83 -23.35 -2.36 -5.43
CA GLU A 83 -24.11 -3.49 -5.97
C GLU A 83 -24.30 -4.63 -4.96
N ASN A 84 -23.23 -5.03 -4.27
CA ASN A 84 -23.32 -6.11 -3.28
C ASN A 84 -24.19 -5.71 -2.07
N LEU A 85 -24.08 -4.49 -1.54
CA LEU A 85 -24.92 -4.07 -0.41
C LEU A 85 -26.38 -3.99 -0.81
N GLU A 86 -26.71 -3.51 -2.01
CA GLU A 86 -28.10 -3.53 -2.51
C GLU A 86 -28.64 -4.96 -2.64
N ASN A 87 -27.85 -5.89 -3.16
CA ASN A 87 -28.22 -7.30 -3.25
C ASN A 87 -28.49 -7.91 -1.86
N ILE A 88 -27.59 -7.65 -0.92
CA ILE A 88 -27.69 -8.13 0.45
C ILE A 88 -28.89 -7.52 1.17
N ASP A 89 -29.15 -6.23 0.97
CA ASP A 89 -30.29 -5.53 1.57
C ASP A 89 -31.62 -6.06 1.01
N ARG A 90 -31.69 -6.39 -0.30
CA ARG A 90 -32.85 -7.08 -0.87
C ARG A 90 -33.09 -8.45 -0.22
N TYR A 91 -32.03 -9.22 0.02
CA TYR A 91 -32.13 -10.48 0.76
C TYR A 91 -32.69 -10.26 2.18
N PHE A 92 -32.15 -9.31 2.95
CA PHE A 92 -32.63 -9.03 4.30
C PHE A 92 -34.07 -8.51 4.32
N GLN A 93 -34.46 -7.68 3.35
CA GLN A 93 -35.84 -7.22 3.20
C GLN A 93 -36.80 -8.40 3.00
N PHE A 94 -36.45 -9.35 2.12
CA PHE A 94 -37.25 -10.56 1.91
C PHE A 94 -37.27 -11.45 3.16
N PHE A 95 -36.11 -11.71 3.78
CA PHE A 95 -36.00 -12.52 4.99
C PHE A 95 -36.86 -11.97 6.14
N ASN A 96 -36.85 -10.64 6.34
CA ASN A 96 -37.57 -9.98 7.42
C ASN A 96 -39.09 -9.94 7.23
N GLN A 97 -39.61 -10.17 6.02
CA GLN A 97 -41.07 -10.30 5.81
C GLN A 97 -41.64 -11.52 6.55
N GLY A 98 -40.84 -12.57 6.71
CA GLY A 98 -41.27 -13.81 7.35
C GLY A 98 -42.39 -14.53 6.60
N GLY A 99 -42.89 -15.62 7.18
CA GLY A 99 -44.07 -16.34 6.68
C GLY A 99 -43.87 -17.14 5.37
N GLN A 100 -42.67 -17.12 4.79
CA GLN A 100 -42.34 -17.95 3.63
C GLN A 100 -41.79 -19.33 4.07
N PRO A 101 -41.96 -20.36 3.23
CA PRO A 101 -41.27 -21.64 3.38
C PRO A 101 -39.73 -21.50 3.43
N VAL A 102 -39.05 -22.41 4.15
CA VAL A 102 -37.58 -22.38 4.34
C VAL A 102 -36.82 -22.46 3.02
N ASP A 103 -37.29 -23.28 2.08
CA ASP A 103 -36.73 -23.43 0.74
C ASP A 103 -36.71 -22.11 -0.04
N SER A 104 -37.73 -21.27 0.12
CA SER A 104 -37.80 -19.94 -0.50
C SER A 104 -36.71 -18.99 0.02
N PHE A 105 -36.39 -19.06 1.32
CA PHE A 105 -35.30 -18.29 1.90
C PHE A 105 -33.92 -18.82 1.47
N VAL A 106 -33.77 -20.14 1.36
CA VAL A 106 -32.55 -20.77 0.83
C VAL A 106 -32.33 -20.33 -0.62
N ASP A 107 -33.35 -20.44 -1.47
CA ASP A 107 -33.31 -20.01 -2.87
C ASP A 107 -32.94 -18.53 -3.00
N SER A 108 -33.54 -17.66 -2.19
CA SER A 108 -33.22 -16.23 -2.17
C SER A 108 -31.76 -15.98 -1.80
N ALA A 109 -31.24 -16.66 -0.77
CA ALA A 109 -29.87 -16.49 -0.33
C ALA A 109 -28.85 -16.97 -1.40
N LEU A 110 -29.11 -18.11 -2.05
CA LEU A 110 -28.21 -18.67 -3.06
C LEU A 110 -28.20 -17.87 -4.36
N ARG A 111 -29.33 -17.27 -4.72
CA ARG A 111 -29.46 -16.42 -5.92
C ARG A 111 -29.01 -14.98 -5.70
N THR A 112 -28.64 -14.61 -4.47
CA THR A 112 -28.13 -13.28 -4.16
C THR A 112 -26.71 -13.15 -4.76
N PRO A 113 -26.51 -12.28 -5.77
CA PRO A 113 -25.20 -12.14 -6.39
C PRO A 113 -24.24 -11.45 -5.42
N LEU A 114 -23.09 -12.08 -5.21
CA LEU A 114 -21.99 -11.53 -4.40
C LEU A 114 -20.70 -11.55 -5.23
N ASN A 115 -20.23 -10.36 -5.59
CA ASN A 115 -18.93 -10.20 -6.24
C ASN A 115 -17.79 -10.47 -5.26
N ARG A 116 -16.76 -11.20 -5.71
CA ARG A 116 -15.57 -11.49 -4.89
C ARG A 116 -14.78 -10.20 -4.64
N PHE A 117 -14.35 -10.04 -3.39
CA PHE A 117 -13.59 -8.90 -2.92
C PHE A 117 -12.10 -9.26 -2.79
N ARG A 118 -11.19 -8.42 -3.31
CA ARG A 118 -9.76 -8.48 -2.96
C ARG A 118 -9.12 -7.11 -3.03
N TYR A 119 -8.50 -6.68 -1.93
CA TYR A 119 -7.73 -5.43 -1.87
C TYR A 119 -6.24 -5.72 -2.08
N LEU A 120 -5.62 -5.07 -3.07
CA LEU A 120 -4.22 -5.25 -3.45
C LEU A 120 -3.55 -3.89 -3.71
N PRO A 121 -2.99 -3.24 -2.68
CA PRO A 121 -2.30 -1.96 -2.84
C PRO A 121 -0.99 -2.09 -3.63
N ASN A 122 -0.72 -1.10 -4.47
CA ASN A 122 0.53 -0.91 -5.19
C ASN A 122 1.52 -0.13 -4.34
N ARG A 123 2.53 -0.84 -3.85
CA ARG A 123 3.66 -0.29 -3.08
C ARG A 123 5.01 -0.54 -3.72
N HIS A 124 5.05 -0.89 -5.01
CA HIS A 124 6.27 -1.34 -5.67
C HIS A 124 7.38 -0.31 -5.64
N SER A 125 7.08 0.95 -5.95
CA SER A 125 8.11 2.00 -5.99
C SER A 125 8.60 2.39 -4.60
N PHE A 126 7.75 2.29 -3.58
CA PHE A 126 8.17 2.51 -2.19
C PHE A 126 9.12 1.39 -1.71
N GLU A 127 8.77 0.13 -1.95
CA GLU A 127 9.62 -1.01 -1.57
C GLU A 127 10.95 -1.01 -2.33
N ASP A 128 10.95 -0.65 -3.61
CA ASP A 128 12.16 -0.42 -4.39
C ASP A 128 13.03 0.70 -3.78
N MET A 129 12.42 1.83 -3.40
CA MET A 129 13.14 2.95 -2.75
C MET A 129 13.75 2.55 -1.39
N LYS A 130 13.04 1.73 -0.62
CA LYS A 130 13.48 1.23 0.68
C LYS A 130 14.61 0.22 0.54
N SER A 131 14.45 -0.79 -0.31
CA SER A 131 15.43 -1.85 -0.52
C SER A 131 16.73 -1.35 -1.15
N SER A 132 16.66 -0.34 -2.01
CA SER A 132 17.83 0.32 -2.61
C SER A 132 18.55 1.31 -1.69
N GLY A 133 18.03 1.55 -0.47
CA GLY A 133 18.60 2.54 0.47
C GLY A 133 18.33 4.00 0.08
N ASN A 134 17.54 4.24 -0.96
CA ASN A 134 17.25 5.58 -1.48
C ASN A 134 16.20 6.34 -0.65
N ILE A 135 15.55 5.69 0.32
CA ILE A 135 14.54 6.30 1.20
C ILE A 135 15.06 7.55 1.95
N GLN A 136 16.38 7.63 2.17
CA GLN A 136 17.04 8.79 2.80
C GLN A 136 16.90 10.10 2.00
N PHE A 137 16.50 10.05 0.73
CA PHE A 137 16.25 11.24 -0.07
C PHE A 137 14.91 11.92 0.24
N LEU A 138 14.02 11.25 0.98
CA LEU A 138 12.77 11.83 1.45
C LEU A 138 12.98 12.56 2.78
N THR A 139 12.17 13.59 3.02
CA THR A 139 12.14 14.24 4.34
C THR A 139 11.53 13.31 5.40
N ASP A 140 11.78 13.57 6.68
CA ASP A 140 11.16 12.81 7.77
C ASP A 140 9.63 12.82 7.69
N GLU A 141 9.05 13.96 7.35
CA GLU A 141 7.60 14.11 7.14
C GLU A 141 7.09 13.23 5.98
N GLN A 142 7.80 13.20 4.86
CA GLN A 142 7.47 12.36 3.70
C GLN A 142 7.58 10.87 4.04
N ARG A 143 8.65 10.47 4.75
CA ARG A 143 8.86 9.08 5.19
C ARG A 143 7.79 8.63 6.17
N GLY A 144 7.48 9.48 7.16
CA GLY A 144 6.43 9.20 8.15
C GLY A 144 5.06 9.03 7.49
N ALA A 145 4.69 9.95 6.57
CA ALA A 145 3.42 9.86 5.87
C ALA A 145 3.29 8.57 5.02
N LEU A 146 4.36 8.15 4.34
CA LEU A 146 4.37 6.88 3.60
C LEU A 146 4.25 5.67 4.53
N ALA A 147 4.99 5.66 5.64
CA ALA A 147 4.90 4.59 6.62
C ALA A 147 3.47 4.49 7.22
N ASP A 148 2.84 5.62 7.51
CA ASP A 148 1.46 5.70 8.02
C ASP A 148 0.43 5.19 7.00
N LEU A 149 0.65 5.42 5.71
CA LEU A 149 -0.19 4.88 4.64
C LEU A 149 -0.03 3.36 4.57
N ILE A 150 1.20 2.86 4.54
CA ILE A 150 1.48 1.43 4.41
C ILE A 150 0.96 0.65 5.62
N ALA A 151 1.15 1.17 6.84
CA ALA A 151 0.59 0.57 8.04
C ALA A 151 -0.95 0.48 7.97
N GLN A 152 -1.60 1.51 7.42
CA GLN A 152 -3.05 1.48 7.20
C GLN A 152 -3.43 0.42 6.16
N GLN A 153 -2.71 0.36 5.05
CA GLN A 153 -2.97 -0.62 3.99
C GLN A 153 -2.81 -2.05 4.51
N ASP A 154 -1.76 -2.34 5.27
CA ASP A 154 -1.52 -3.65 5.88
C ASP A 154 -2.63 -4.03 6.88
N PHE A 155 -3.05 -3.09 7.71
CA PHE A 155 -4.17 -3.28 8.63
C PHE A 155 -5.47 -3.61 7.88
N THR A 156 -5.75 -2.88 6.80
CA THR A 156 -6.92 -3.08 5.95
C THR A 156 -6.91 -4.46 5.28
N ILE A 157 -5.76 -4.90 4.76
CA ILE A 157 -5.61 -6.25 4.18
C ILE A 157 -5.99 -7.31 5.21
N ILE A 158 -5.43 -7.23 6.43
CA ILE A 158 -5.68 -8.21 7.50
C ILE A 158 -7.17 -8.27 7.87
N ILE A 159 -7.84 -7.12 7.99
CA ILE A 159 -9.27 -7.08 8.30
C ILE A 159 -10.06 -7.77 7.20
N PHE A 160 -9.82 -7.40 5.95
CA PHE A 160 -10.58 -7.96 4.84
C PHE A 160 -10.35 -9.46 4.67
N GLU A 161 -9.11 -9.94 4.81
CA GLU A 161 -8.80 -11.37 4.76
C GLU A 161 -9.58 -12.14 5.84
N LYS A 162 -9.59 -11.65 7.08
CA LYS A 162 -10.36 -12.30 8.17
C LYS A 162 -11.86 -12.35 7.90
N MET A 163 -12.42 -11.30 7.32
CA MET A 163 -13.84 -11.25 6.99
C MET A 163 -14.17 -12.19 5.82
N ILE A 164 -13.31 -12.23 4.81
CA ILE A 164 -13.43 -13.16 3.67
C ILE A 164 -13.33 -14.60 4.15
N ASP A 165 -12.39 -14.92 5.04
CA ASP A 165 -12.27 -16.25 5.62
C ASP A 165 -13.54 -16.68 6.33
N GLN A 166 -14.16 -15.77 7.10
CA GLN A 166 -15.44 -16.05 7.73
C GLN A 166 -16.58 -16.23 6.72
N ILE A 167 -16.65 -15.41 5.67
CA ILE A 167 -17.63 -15.57 4.59
C ILE A 167 -17.48 -16.95 3.93
N ASN A 168 -16.24 -17.37 3.66
CA ASN A 168 -15.95 -18.67 3.05
C ASN A 168 -16.29 -19.83 4.00
N LEU A 169 -16.04 -19.67 5.30
CA LEU A 169 -16.39 -20.67 6.30
C LEU A 169 -17.92 -20.86 6.41
N GLU A 170 -18.68 -19.77 6.40
CA GLU A 170 -20.15 -19.83 6.38
C GLU A 170 -20.67 -20.46 5.08
N ASP A 171 -20.09 -20.11 3.92
CA ASP A 171 -20.46 -20.73 2.64
C ASP A 171 -20.19 -22.24 2.62
N TYR A 172 -18.99 -22.65 3.07
CA TYR A 172 -18.62 -24.06 3.18
C TYR A 172 -19.56 -24.83 4.11
N SER A 173 -19.88 -24.24 5.26
CA SER A 173 -20.79 -24.85 6.24
C SER A 173 -22.20 -25.00 5.66
N ALA A 174 -22.71 -23.96 4.98
CA ALA A 174 -24.00 -24.01 4.31
C ALA A 174 -24.08 -25.13 3.27
N ARG A 175 -23.04 -25.26 2.42
CA ARG A 175 -22.96 -26.29 1.39
C ARG A 175 -23.01 -27.69 1.97
N GLY A 176 -22.36 -27.93 3.11
CA GLY A 176 -22.39 -29.23 3.79
C GLY A 176 -23.78 -29.65 4.27
N TYR A 177 -24.64 -28.71 4.69
CA TYR A 177 -26.03 -29.00 5.09
C TYR A 177 -27.00 -29.07 3.91
N LEU A 178 -26.72 -28.33 2.85
CA LEU A 178 -27.61 -28.21 1.69
C LEU A 178 -27.25 -29.14 0.53
N ASP A 179 -26.23 -29.99 0.69
CA ASP A 179 -25.70 -30.88 -0.35
C ASP A 179 -25.32 -30.11 -1.64
N MET A 180 -24.67 -28.97 -1.46
CA MET A 180 -24.26 -28.07 -2.55
C MET A 180 -22.75 -28.17 -2.80
N ASP A 181 -22.30 -29.34 -3.23
CA ASP A 181 -20.91 -29.53 -3.63
C ASP A 181 -20.63 -28.92 -5.02
N ASP A 182 -19.37 -28.52 -5.25
CA ASP A 182 -18.92 -27.96 -6.55
C ASP A 182 -18.87 -29.03 -7.66
N ASP A 183 -18.85 -30.32 -7.30
CA ASP A 183 -19.19 -31.46 -8.15
C ASP A 183 -20.67 -31.78 -7.87
N PRO A 184 -21.55 -32.02 -8.86
CA PRO A 184 -22.92 -32.46 -8.60
C PRO A 184 -22.91 -33.73 -7.75
N SER A 185 -22.90 -33.55 -6.43
CA SER A 185 -23.11 -34.56 -5.43
C SER A 185 -24.51 -35.09 -5.68
N VAL A 186 -24.56 -36.18 -6.44
CA VAL A 186 -25.73 -37.02 -6.51
C VAL A 186 -25.80 -37.91 -5.27
N PHE A 187 -25.06 -37.62 -4.18
CA PHE A 187 -24.96 -38.50 -3.02
C PHE A 187 -26.32 -38.76 -2.39
N TYR A 188 -27.04 -37.71 -2.01
CA TYR A 188 -28.38 -37.84 -1.42
C TYR A 188 -29.40 -38.30 -2.48
N GLN A 189 -29.21 -37.90 -3.74
CA GLN A 189 -30.01 -38.39 -4.86
C GLN A 189 -29.86 -39.91 -5.08
N ILE A 190 -28.65 -40.46 -4.99
CA ILE A 190 -28.32 -41.89 -5.09
C ILE A 190 -28.94 -42.65 -3.92
N LEU A 191 -28.88 -42.09 -2.72
CA LEU A 191 -29.48 -42.68 -1.53
C LEU A 191 -31.01 -42.54 -1.50
N GLY A 192 -31.61 -41.77 -2.40
CA GLY A 192 -33.05 -41.46 -2.39
C GLY A 192 -33.48 -40.68 -1.14
N VAL A 193 -32.54 -40.00 -0.47
CA VAL A 193 -32.77 -39.25 0.75
C VAL A 193 -32.98 -37.78 0.39
N LYS A 194 -34.05 -37.18 0.91
CA LYS A 194 -34.24 -35.73 0.82
C LYS A 194 -33.56 -35.05 2.00
N ILE A 195 -33.01 -33.87 1.77
CA ILE A 195 -32.47 -33.00 2.83
C ILE A 195 -33.58 -32.75 3.86
N SER A 196 -33.24 -32.94 5.14
CA SER A 196 -34.20 -32.78 6.22
C SER A 196 -34.56 -31.29 6.41
N PRO A 197 -35.77 -30.96 6.90
CA PRO A 197 -36.11 -29.57 7.25
C PRO A 197 -35.14 -28.95 8.27
N GLU A 198 -34.57 -29.77 9.16
CA GLU A 198 -33.57 -29.33 10.14
C GLU A 198 -32.27 -28.90 9.45
N ASP A 199 -31.77 -29.69 8.49
CA ASP A 199 -30.55 -29.36 7.74
C ASP A 199 -30.76 -28.16 6.81
N GLN A 200 -31.96 -28.02 6.23
CA GLN A 200 -32.32 -26.80 5.49
C GLN A 200 -32.24 -25.54 6.36
N ILE A 201 -32.72 -25.61 7.62
CA ILE A 201 -32.63 -24.50 8.56
C ILE A 201 -31.17 -24.21 8.95
N LYS A 202 -30.36 -25.25 9.20
CA LYS A 202 -28.92 -25.07 9.51
C LYS A 202 -28.17 -24.45 8.33
N GLY A 203 -28.41 -24.94 7.12
CA GLY A 203 -27.85 -24.40 5.89
C GLY A 203 -28.24 -22.94 5.66
N LEU A 204 -29.54 -22.63 5.82
CA LEU A 204 -30.05 -21.26 5.73
C LEU A 204 -29.41 -20.33 6.76
N HIS A 205 -29.21 -20.81 8.00
CA HIS A 205 -28.56 -20.02 9.04
C HIS A 205 -27.13 -19.63 8.66
N HIS A 206 -26.35 -20.56 8.09
CA HIS A 206 -25.02 -20.26 7.57
C HIS A 206 -25.06 -19.30 6.37
N LEU A 207 -25.98 -19.48 5.42
CA LEU A 207 -26.16 -18.53 4.32
C LEU A 207 -26.53 -17.12 4.82
N HIS A 208 -27.37 -17.03 5.85
CA HIS A 208 -27.73 -15.75 6.48
C HIS A 208 -26.50 -15.08 7.13
N ASN A 209 -25.68 -15.85 7.84
CA ASN A 209 -24.44 -15.35 8.43
C ASN A 209 -23.43 -14.90 7.36
N LYS A 210 -23.31 -15.63 6.25
CA LYS A 210 -22.53 -15.23 5.08
C LYS A 210 -22.95 -13.85 4.57
N MET A 211 -24.26 -13.59 4.48
CA MET A 211 -24.79 -12.27 4.08
C MET A 211 -24.45 -11.18 5.10
N LYS A 212 -24.56 -11.47 6.40
CA LYS A 212 -24.17 -10.52 7.46
C LYS A 212 -22.69 -10.14 7.35
N TRP A 213 -21.80 -11.13 7.21
CA TRP A 213 -20.37 -10.87 7.06
C TRP A 213 -20.02 -10.14 5.78
N SER A 214 -20.69 -10.46 4.68
CA SER A 214 -20.54 -9.77 3.40
C SER A 214 -20.99 -8.31 3.49
N ARG A 215 -22.07 -8.02 4.23
CA ARG A 215 -22.51 -6.65 4.52
C ARG A 215 -21.47 -5.89 5.31
N SER A 216 -20.97 -6.50 6.39
CA SER A 216 -19.92 -5.90 7.21
C SER A 216 -18.65 -5.62 6.41
N LEU A 217 -18.27 -6.51 5.49
CA LEU A 217 -17.10 -6.33 4.63
C LEU A 217 -17.29 -5.11 3.72
N GLY A 218 -18.47 -4.95 3.12
CA GLY A 218 -18.79 -3.76 2.32
C GLY A 218 -18.72 -2.46 3.13
N THR A 219 -19.23 -2.45 4.35
CA THR A 219 -19.12 -1.28 5.25
C THR A 219 -17.67 -0.97 5.62
N ALA A 220 -16.91 -1.99 6.04
CA ALA A 220 -15.50 -1.83 6.37
C ALA A 220 -14.69 -1.35 5.15
N ALA A 221 -15.04 -1.82 3.94
CA ALA A 221 -14.40 -1.39 2.70
C ALA A 221 -14.55 0.12 2.45
N ASP A 222 -15.75 0.67 2.64
CA ASP A 222 -15.98 2.10 2.46
C ASP A 222 -15.25 2.94 3.53
N GLU A 223 -15.31 2.51 4.80
CA GLU A 223 -14.59 3.17 5.90
C GLU A 223 -13.07 3.21 5.64
N GLN A 224 -12.46 2.07 5.29
CA GLN A 224 -11.03 2.00 5.04
C GLN A 224 -10.63 2.77 3.78
N ARG A 225 -11.48 2.80 2.75
CA ARG A 225 -11.26 3.62 1.54
C ARG A 225 -11.12 5.10 1.89
N ILE A 226 -11.96 5.64 2.76
CA ILE A 226 -11.91 7.05 3.18
C ILE A 226 -10.57 7.33 3.89
N VAL A 227 -10.18 6.47 4.83
CA VAL A 227 -8.94 6.64 5.61
C VAL A 227 -7.70 6.55 4.71
N ILE A 228 -7.66 5.56 3.81
CA ILE A 228 -6.55 5.40 2.86
C ILE A 228 -6.47 6.60 1.91
N ARG A 229 -7.61 7.09 1.42
CA ARG A 229 -7.66 8.28 0.56
C ARG A 229 -7.09 9.52 1.23
N ASP A 230 -7.45 9.77 2.48
CA ASP A 230 -6.94 10.93 3.23
C ASP A 230 -5.41 10.87 3.37
N LYS A 231 -4.88 9.71 3.79
CA LYS A 231 -3.43 9.47 3.90
C LYS A 231 -2.71 9.62 2.56
N SER A 232 -3.27 9.08 1.49
CA SER A 232 -2.76 9.23 0.11
C SER A 232 -2.70 10.69 -0.31
N ASN A 233 -3.79 11.45 -0.12
CA ASN A 233 -3.85 12.87 -0.47
C ASN A 233 -2.83 13.70 0.32
N LYS A 234 -2.63 13.40 1.61
CA LYS A 234 -1.57 14.02 2.42
C LYS A 234 -0.19 13.82 1.80
N ILE A 235 0.13 12.59 1.35
CA ILE A 235 1.41 12.31 0.68
C ILE A 235 1.53 13.07 -0.65
N LEU A 236 0.48 13.07 -1.47
CA LEU A 236 0.48 13.81 -2.74
C LEU A 236 0.73 15.31 -2.54
N ALA A 237 0.16 15.89 -1.47
CA ALA A 237 0.41 17.28 -1.08
C ALA A 237 1.87 17.49 -0.64
N LEU A 238 2.42 16.60 0.19
CA LEU A 238 3.82 16.65 0.65
C LEU A 238 4.83 16.53 -0.49
N PHE A 239 4.52 15.75 -1.52
CA PHE A 239 5.35 15.62 -2.71
C PHE A 239 5.18 16.76 -3.71
N SER A 240 4.23 17.66 -3.48
CA SER A 240 4.00 18.84 -4.32
C SER A 240 4.60 20.12 -3.72
N LYS A 241 5.04 20.09 -2.46
CA LYS A 241 5.85 21.14 -1.84
C LYS A 241 7.26 21.13 -2.45
N LYS A 242 7.70 22.30 -2.94
CA LYS A 242 9.06 22.50 -3.49
C LYS A 242 10.11 22.54 -2.39
#